data_AF-A0A928U6W5-F1
#
_entry.id   AF-A0A928U6W5-F1
#
_cell.length_a   1.000
_cell.length_b   1.000
_cell.length_c   1.000
_cell.angle_alpha   90.00
_cell.angle_beta   90.00
_cell.angle_gamma   90.00
#
_symmetry.space_group_name_H-M   'P 1'
#
loop_
_entity.id
_entity.type
_entity.pdbx_description
1 polymer ?
#
loop_
_entity_poly.entity_id
_entity_poly.type
_entity_poly.pdbx_seq_one_letter_code
_entity_poly.pdbx_strand_id
1 'polypeptide(L)'
;MNTYQLNNLPVLLNPPDTHADSGAWWENCVIYQIYPRSFQDSDGDGVGDLPGIIDRLDYLKELGVDALWLSPIYPSPMADFGYDVADYCDVDPLFGSLAVFDRLLAEAHGRNLKVILDYVANHTSSEHPWFRESRRNRDNAKRDWYIWRDGRENGEPPNNWVSLFGGSAWTWDSETEQYYLHLFSPQQPDLNWRNPEVAAAMHDVLRFWLDRGVDGFRMDAVTMLIKHAEMPDMPPAEGLLGAELLQKHIYVHNQPEVHDLIRGFRQVLDMLNSRLYLVYFYLGFGVALSTFMYHGFIKSIPMALDESATIEGANKFQIYRHIILPMLKPITATIVILNSLWIWNDFLLSSLALFQKSRTLPLSTFSFFGRFTTDFGLAMAGLVLSMLPIIILYLALQRQIISGISEGAVK
;
A
#
# COMPACT_ATOMS: atom_id res chain seq x y z
N MET A 1 -40.33 -28.20 -38.40
CA MET A 1 -40.93 -28.09 -37.05
C MET A 1 -39.82 -27.74 -36.09
N ASN A 2 -39.72 -26.59 -35.44
CA ASN A 2 -40.55 -25.39 -35.40
C ASN A 2 -39.64 -24.16 -35.29
N THR A 3 -40.01 -23.16 -36.07
CA THR A 3 -39.58 -21.76 -36.05
C THR A 3 -39.98 -21.05 -34.77
N TYR A 4 -39.14 -20.17 -34.25
CA TYR A 4 -39.55 -18.85 -33.75
C TYR A 4 -38.41 -17.84 -33.98
N GLN A 5 -38.54 -17.07 -35.06
CA GLN A 5 -38.11 -15.68 -35.08
C GLN A 5 -39.01 -14.90 -34.12
N LEU A 6 -38.46 -13.92 -33.38
CA LEU A 6 -39.14 -12.66 -33.02
C LEU A 6 -38.09 -11.63 -32.57
N ASN A 7 -37.87 -10.64 -33.43
CA ASN A 7 -37.74 -9.19 -33.16
C ASN A 7 -36.52 -8.59 -32.45
N ASN A 8 -35.65 -7.99 -33.26
CA ASN A 8 -35.34 -6.55 -33.34
C ASN A 8 -35.10 -5.70 -32.08
N LEU A 9 -33.90 -5.09 -32.09
CA LEU A 9 -33.39 -3.83 -31.51
C LEU A 9 -32.55 -3.91 -30.21
N PRO A 10 -31.49 -3.09 -30.13
CA PRO A 10 -30.35 -3.31 -29.27
C PRO A 10 -30.69 -2.91 -27.84
N VAL A 11 -30.44 -3.79 -26.88
CA VAL A 11 -30.31 -3.36 -25.50
C VAL A 11 -28.83 -3.16 -25.27
N LEU A 12 -28.36 -1.94 -25.59
CA LEU A 12 -27.23 -1.37 -24.86
C LEU A 12 -27.69 -1.29 -23.40
N LEU A 13 -27.35 -2.31 -22.61
CA LEU A 13 -27.23 -2.12 -21.18
C LEU A 13 -25.97 -1.29 -20.98
N ASN A 14 -26.06 0.02 -21.25
CA ASN A 14 -25.21 0.95 -20.53
C ASN A 14 -25.53 0.70 -19.06
N PRO A 15 -24.57 0.28 -18.22
CA PRO A 15 -24.71 0.57 -16.81
C PRO A 15 -24.86 2.09 -16.73
N PRO A 16 -25.84 2.59 -15.96
CA PRO A 16 -26.01 4.03 -15.78
C PRO A 16 -24.71 4.64 -15.28
N ASP A 17 -24.44 5.88 -15.68
CA ASP A 17 -23.42 6.73 -15.07
C ASP A 17 -23.55 6.67 -13.53
N THR A 18 -22.76 5.83 -12.89
CA THR A 18 -22.69 5.71 -11.42
C THR A 18 -21.26 5.41 -10.99
N HIS A 19 -20.33 6.33 -11.26
CA HIS A 19 -19.16 6.48 -10.38
C HIS A 19 -19.18 7.86 -9.73
N ALA A 20 -20.33 8.15 -9.11
CA ALA A 20 -20.43 9.10 -8.01
C ALA A 20 -20.77 8.31 -6.74
N ASP A 21 -20.00 7.25 -6.46
CA ASP A 21 -19.91 6.65 -5.13
C ASP A 21 -18.50 6.91 -4.61
N SER A 22 -18.42 7.35 -3.36
CA SER A 22 -17.21 7.77 -2.64
C SER A 22 -16.23 6.63 -2.31
N GLY A 23 -16.10 5.62 -3.18
CA GLY A 23 -15.20 4.46 -3.07
C GLY A 23 -13.96 4.58 -3.98
N ALA A 24 -12.95 3.75 -3.73
CA ALA A 24 -11.74 3.76 -4.55
C ALA A 24 -11.99 3.13 -5.94
N TRP A 25 -11.41 3.69 -7.01
CA TRP A 25 -11.69 3.28 -8.40
C TRP A 25 -11.50 1.78 -8.66
N TRP A 26 -10.56 1.15 -7.96
CA TRP A 26 -10.17 -0.24 -8.16
C TRP A 26 -11.15 -1.26 -7.54
N GLU A 27 -12.08 -0.84 -6.67
CA GLU A 27 -12.96 -1.76 -5.95
C GLU A 27 -14.00 -2.45 -6.84
N ASN A 28 -14.41 -1.80 -7.94
CA ASN A 28 -15.42 -2.31 -8.87
C ASN A 28 -15.00 -2.19 -10.34
N CYS A 29 -13.68 -2.15 -10.61
CA CYS A 29 -13.15 -1.94 -11.96
C CYS A 29 -13.05 -3.23 -12.79
N VAL A 30 -13.10 -3.08 -14.11
CA VAL A 30 -12.72 -4.09 -15.09
C VAL A 30 -11.31 -3.80 -15.59
N ILE A 31 -10.38 -4.71 -15.29
CA ILE A 31 -8.99 -4.63 -15.72
C ILE A 31 -8.79 -5.49 -16.97
N TYR A 32 -8.26 -4.90 -18.03
CA TYR A 32 -7.84 -5.60 -19.24
C TYR A 32 -6.34 -5.88 -19.19
N GLN A 33 -5.98 -7.16 -19.11
CA GLN A 33 -4.58 -7.56 -19.19
C GLN A 33 -4.10 -7.50 -20.65
N ILE A 34 -3.01 -6.77 -20.88
CA ILE A 34 -2.30 -6.70 -22.14
C ILE A 34 -1.00 -7.46 -21.99
N TYR A 35 -0.77 -8.43 -22.87
CA TYR A 35 0.52 -9.08 -23.05
C TYR A 35 1.23 -8.41 -24.25
N PRO A 36 2.17 -7.47 -24.01
CA PRO A 36 2.65 -6.52 -25.04
C PRO A 36 3.13 -7.20 -26.31
N ARG A 37 3.96 -8.25 -26.16
CA ARG A 37 4.56 -9.02 -27.27
C ARG A 37 3.57 -9.56 -28.30
N SER A 38 2.31 -9.76 -27.91
CA SER A 38 1.30 -10.40 -28.76
C SER A 38 0.06 -9.53 -28.97
N PHE A 39 0.10 -8.26 -28.53
CA PHE A 39 -1.06 -7.39 -28.64
C PHE A 39 -1.13 -6.72 -30.02
N GLN A 40 -0.14 -5.89 -30.34
CA GLN A 40 -0.03 -5.25 -31.65
C GLN A 40 1.39 -4.76 -31.92
N ASP A 41 1.94 -5.21 -33.04
CA ASP A 41 3.18 -4.74 -33.64
C ASP A 41 2.92 -3.44 -34.44
N SER A 42 3.76 -2.43 -34.27
CA SER A 42 3.67 -1.14 -34.95
C SER A 42 4.81 -0.85 -35.93
N ASP A 43 5.92 -1.59 -35.87
CA ASP A 43 7.13 -1.33 -36.66
C ASP A 43 7.52 -2.46 -37.63
N GLY A 44 6.82 -3.59 -37.55
CA GLY A 44 6.94 -4.72 -38.46
C GLY A 44 8.01 -5.75 -38.08
N ASP A 45 8.54 -5.70 -36.85
CA ASP A 45 9.51 -6.68 -36.37
C ASP A 45 8.88 -8.04 -35.95
N GLY A 46 7.55 -8.11 -35.91
CA GLY A 46 6.78 -9.30 -35.57
C GLY A 46 6.47 -9.46 -34.07
N VAL A 47 6.82 -8.48 -33.24
CA VAL A 47 6.56 -8.43 -31.80
C VAL A 47 5.72 -7.20 -31.48
N GLY A 48 4.71 -7.35 -30.63
CA GLY A 48 3.91 -6.22 -30.19
C GLY A 48 4.66 -5.27 -29.25
N ASP A 49 4.36 -3.98 -29.38
CA ASP A 49 5.11 -2.88 -28.77
C ASP A 49 4.19 -1.82 -28.12
N LEU A 50 4.78 -0.84 -27.41
CA LEU A 50 3.99 0.20 -26.74
C LEU A 50 3.24 1.12 -27.73
N PRO A 51 3.80 1.57 -28.86
CA PRO A 51 3.04 2.31 -29.86
C PRO A 51 1.81 1.55 -30.38
N GLY A 52 1.91 0.25 -30.60
CA GLY A 52 0.79 -0.60 -31.00
C GLY A 52 -0.32 -0.65 -29.93
N ILE A 53 0.04 -0.59 -28.65
CA ILE A 53 -0.94 -0.42 -27.56
C ILE A 53 -1.60 0.96 -27.63
N ILE A 54 -0.82 2.04 -27.85
CA ILE A 54 -1.34 3.41 -28.00
C ILE A 54 -2.40 3.47 -29.11
N ASP A 55 -2.11 2.88 -30.27
CA ASP A 55 -3.02 2.81 -31.44
C ASP A 55 -4.34 2.07 -31.19
N ARG A 56 -4.48 1.40 -30.04
CA ARG A 56 -5.67 0.64 -29.64
C ARG A 56 -6.33 1.16 -28.37
N LEU A 57 -5.87 2.26 -27.78
CA LEU A 57 -6.50 2.84 -26.59
C LEU A 57 -7.97 3.23 -26.83
N ASP A 58 -8.32 3.70 -28.03
CA ASP A 58 -9.72 4.01 -28.36
C ASP A 58 -10.59 2.76 -28.43
N TYR A 59 -10.06 1.66 -28.97
CA TYR A 59 -10.73 0.35 -28.96
C TYR A 59 -10.92 -0.17 -27.53
N LEU A 60 -9.88 -0.09 -26.69
CA LEU A 60 -9.93 -0.52 -25.29
C LEU A 60 -10.95 0.30 -24.49
N LYS A 61 -11.03 1.60 -24.76
CA LYS A 61 -12.07 2.47 -24.18
C LYS A 61 -13.47 2.06 -24.64
N GLU A 62 -13.67 1.79 -25.94
CA GLU A 62 -14.96 1.34 -26.47
C GLU A 62 -15.40 0.00 -25.88
N LEU A 63 -14.45 -0.88 -25.58
CA LEU A 63 -14.69 -2.14 -24.89
C LEU A 63 -15.27 -1.94 -23.48
N GLY A 64 -15.12 -0.74 -22.89
CA GLY A 64 -15.68 -0.37 -21.59
C GLY A 64 -14.85 -0.82 -20.40
N VAL A 65 -13.53 -0.97 -20.56
CA VAL A 65 -12.62 -1.33 -19.47
C VAL A 65 -12.17 -0.07 -18.73
N ASP A 66 -11.84 -0.22 -17.44
CA ASP A 66 -11.44 0.91 -16.58
C ASP A 66 -9.92 1.04 -16.47
N ALA A 67 -9.21 -0.08 -16.62
CA ALA A 67 -7.77 -0.15 -16.40
C ALA A 67 -7.08 -1.14 -17.35
N LEU A 68 -5.83 -0.86 -17.67
CA LEU A 68 -4.94 -1.70 -18.45
C LEU A 68 -3.86 -2.24 -17.52
N TRP A 69 -3.74 -3.57 -17.43
CA TRP A 69 -2.58 -4.20 -16.78
C TRP A 69 -1.61 -4.66 -17.86
N LEU A 70 -0.42 -4.04 -17.89
CA LEU A 70 0.65 -4.45 -18.79
C LEU A 70 1.49 -5.54 -18.11
N SER A 71 1.59 -6.71 -18.75
CA SER A 71 2.67 -7.66 -18.46
C SER A 71 4.05 -7.01 -18.71
N PRO A 72 5.16 -7.59 -18.20
CA PRO A 72 6.44 -6.89 -18.12
C PRO A 72 6.91 -6.23 -19.43
N ILE A 73 7.34 -4.97 -19.32
CA ILE A 73 7.89 -4.15 -20.42
C ILE A 73 9.35 -3.74 -20.17
N TYR A 74 9.93 -4.23 -19.09
CA TYR A 74 11.26 -3.85 -18.61
C TYR A 74 12.37 -4.49 -19.46
N PRO A 75 13.58 -3.88 -19.53
CA PRO A 75 14.74 -4.52 -20.13
C PRO A 75 14.93 -5.95 -19.64
N SER A 76 14.97 -6.90 -20.57
CA SER A 76 14.99 -8.33 -20.26
C SER A 76 15.69 -9.11 -21.38
N PRO A 77 16.49 -10.15 -21.04
CA PRO A 77 16.99 -11.11 -22.02
C PRO A 77 15.89 -11.98 -22.65
N MET A 78 14.65 -11.88 -22.15
CA MET A 78 13.47 -12.59 -22.63
C MET A 78 13.53 -14.11 -22.43
N ALA A 79 14.32 -14.61 -21.47
CA ALA A 79 14.39 -16.03 -21.14
C ALA A 79 13.04 -16.55 -20.59
N ASP A 80 12.30 -15.68 -19.90
CA ASP A 80 10.90 -15.87 -19.50
C ASP A 80 10.04 -14.70 -20.02
N PHE A 81 10.35 -14.26 -21.25
CA PHE A 81 9.61 -13.24 -21.99
C PHE A 81 9.23 -11.99 -21.19
N GLY A 82 10.17 -11.46 -20.40
CA GLY A 82 10.03 -10.21 -19.66
C GLY A 82 9.97 -10.39 -18.14
N TYR A 83 9.68 -11.59 -17.63
CA TYR A 83 9.71 -11.86 -16.18
C TYR A 83 11.14 -12.04 -15.63
N ASP A 84 12.14 -12.20 -16.51
CA ASP A 84 13.56 -12.10 -16.17
C ASP A 84 14.06 -10.65 -16.37
N VAL A 85 13.80 -9.78 -15.39
CA VAL A 85 14.08 -8.32 -15.47
C VAL A 85 15.57 -8.01 -15.26
N ALA A 86 16.21 -7.35 -16.22
CA ALA A 86 17.62 -6.92 -16.16
C ALA A 86 17.82 -5.46 -15.74
N ASP A 87 16.79 -4.61 -15.90
CA ASP A 87 16.72 -3.27 -15.31
C ASP A 87 15.26 -2.95 -14.97
N TYR A 88 14.97 -2.60 -13.72
CA TYR A 88 13.61 -2.32 -13.27
C TYR A 88 13.10 -0.91 -13.60
N CYS A 89 13.98 0.02 -13.98
CA CYS A 89 13.68 1.44 -14.09
C CYS A 89 13.80 1.98 -15.52
N ASP A 90 13.63 1.11 -16.51
CA ASP A 90 13.57 1.49 -17.93
C ASP A 90 12.57 0.60 -18.68
N VAL A 91 12.41 0.84 -19.97
CA VAL A 91 11.59 0.03 -20.90
C VAL A 91 12.52 -0.68 -21.88
N ASP A 92 12.24 -1.96 -22.14
CA ASP A 92 13.02 -2.73 -23.12
C ASP A 92 12.94 -2.09 -24.51
N PRO A 93 14.06 -1.93 -25.24
CA PRO A 93 14.06 -1.41 -26.59
C PRO A 93 13.11 -2.14 -27.55
N LEU A 94 12.84 -3.42 -27.31
CA LEU A 94 11.87 -4.22 -28.08
C LEU A 94 10.44 -3.67 -27.99
N PHE A 95 10.09 -3.01 -26.87
CA PHE A 95 8.77 -2.41 -26.68
C PHE A 95 8.75 -0.90 -26.93
N GLY A 96 9.92 -0.27 -27.05
CA GLY A 96 10.08 1.14 -27.35
C GLY A 96 11.06 1.83 -26.41
N SER A 97 10.58 2.81 -25.64
CA SER A 97 11.41 3.56 -24.69
C SER A 97 10.57 4.12 -23.56
N LEU A 98 11.24 4.58 -22.50
CA LEU A 98 10.59 5.25 -21.38
C LEU A 98 9.76 6.48 -21.79
N ALA A 99 10.21 7.23 -22.80
CA ALA A 99 9.45 8.36 -23.33
C ALA A 99 8.17 7.93 -24.06
N VAL A 100 8.20 6.76 -24.73
CA VAL A 100 7.01 6.17 -25.35
C VAL A 100 6.04 5.68 -24.29
N PHE A 101 6.54 5.12 -23.19
CA PHE A 101 5.71 4.76 -22.04
C PHE A 101 5.03 5.98 -21.42
N ASP A 102 5.75 7.08 -21.19
CA ASP A 102 5.17 8.32 -20.66
C ASP A 102 4.03 8.85 -21.57
N ARG A 103 4.18 8.71 -22.90
CA ARG A 103 3.12 9.02 -23.86
C ARG A 103 1.93 8.07 -23.72
N LEU A 104 2.16 6.75 -23.63
CA LEU A 104 1.10 5.77 -23.43
C LEU A 104 0.28 6.08 -22.18
N LEU A 105 0.96 6.40 -21.08
CA LEU A 105 0.32 6.73 -19.81
C LEU A 105 -0.56 7.99 -19.94
N ALA A 106 -0.01 9.06 -20.52
CA ALA A 106 -0.76 10.30 -20.74
C ALA A 106 -1.99 10.10 -21.65
N GLU A 107 -1.84 9.29 -22.70
CA GLU A 107 -2.93 9.00 -23.65
C GLU A 107 -4.01 8.08 -23.08
N ALA A 108 -3.63 7.12 -22.24
CA ALA A 108 -4.56 6.28 -21.49
C ALA A 108 -5.34 7.12 -20.47
N HIS A 109 -4.65 7.95 -19.69
CA HIS A 109 -5.27 8.86 -18.72
C HIS A 109 -6.22 9.87 -19.39
N GLY A 110 -5.86 10.42 -20.55
CA GLY A 110 -6.73 11.30 -21.34
C GLY A 110 -8.03 10.61 -21.80
N ARG A 111 -8.05 9.27 -21.80
CA ARG A 111 -9.21 8.43 -22.11
C ARG A 111 -9.92 7.91 -20.85
N ASN A 112 -9.49 8.34 -19.67
CA ASN A 112 -9.94 7.86 -18.36
C ASN A 112 -9.65 6.37 -18.11
N LEU A 113 -8.60 5.84 -18.75
CA LEU A 113 -8.09 4.49 -18.49
C LEU A 113 -6.95 4.56 -17.47
N LYS A 114 -6.96 3.67 -16.48
CA LYS A 114 -5.85 3.49 -15.54
C LYS A 114 -4.78 2.57 -16.11
N VAL A 115 -3.53 2.73 -15.71
CA VAL A 115 -2.42 1.87 -16.15
C VAL A 115 -1.76 1.22 -14.94
N ILE A 116 -1.72 -0.11 -14.96
CA ILE A 116 -1.13 -0.98 -13.94
C ILE A 116 0.05 -1.70 -14.57
N LEU A 117 1.17 -1.78 -13.87
CA LEU A 117 2.36 -2.51 -14.33
C LEU A 117 2.54 -3.83 -13.57
N ASP A 118 3.08 -4.84 -14.25
CA ASP A 118 3.59 -6.04 -13.58
C ASP A 118 4.78 -5.68 -12.69
N TYR A 119 4.85 -6.21 -11.48
CA TYR A 119 5.95 -5.96 -10.55
C TYR A 119 6.60 -7.28 -10.15
N VAL A 120 7.73 -7.56 -10.81
CA VAL A 120 8.46 -8.83 -10.69
C VAL A 120 9.48 -8.76 -9.58
N ALA A 121 9.00 -8.94 -8.35
CA ALA A 121 9.76 -8.63 -7.15
C ALA A 121 10.51 -9.83 -6.57
N ASN A 122 10.19 -11.06 -6.99
CA ASN A 122 10.76 -12.27 -6.38
C ASN A 122 12.19 -12.56 -6.83
N HIS A 123 12.51 -12.25 -8.08
CA HIS A 123 13.76 -12.56 -8.75
C HIS A 123 14.11 -11.46 -9.76
N THR A 124 15.37 -11.41 -10.14
CA THR A 124 15.84 -10.60 -11.28
C THR A 124 16.27 -11.53 -12.41
N SER A 125 16.61 -10.99 -13.57
CA SER A 125 17.46 -11.68 -14.54
C SER A 125 18.83 -11.99 -13.96
N SER A 126 19.46 -13.08 -14.41
CA SER A 126 20.88 -13.37 -14.17
C SER A 126 21.82 -12.36 -14.85
N GLU A 127 21.31 -11.56 -15.79
CA GLU A 127 22.04 -10.45 -16.39
C GLU A 127 21.90 -9.13 -15.62
N HIS A 128 21.01 -9.07 -14.62
CA HIS A 128 20.79 -7.89 -13.80
C HIS A 128 22.09 -7.46 -13.08
N PRO A 129 22.46 -6.17 -13.07
CA PRO A 129 23.70 -5.69 -12.45
C PRO A 129 23.89 -6.16 -11.00
N TRP A 130 22.81 -6.20 -10.23
CA TRP A 130 22.84 -6.69 -8.84
C TRP A 130 23.34 -8.13 -8.74
N PHE A 131 22.82 -9.03 -9.57
CA PHE A 131 23.24 -10.42 -9.55
C PHE A 131 24.65 -10.61 -10.09
N ARG A 132 24.98 -9.92 -11.19
CA ARG A 132 26.34 -9.92 -11.74
C ARG A 132 27.36 -9.46 -10.71
N GLU A 133 27.01 -8.49 -9.86
CA GLU A 133 27.86 -8.03 -8.76
C GLU A 133 27.92 -9.05 -7.61
N SER A 134 26.78 -9.59 -7.20
CA SER A 134 26.65 -10.64 -6.17
C SER A 134 27.43 -11.92 -6.48
N ARG A 135 27.51 -12.29 -7.77
CA ARG A 135 28.20 -13.49 -8.27
C ARG A 135 29.72 -13.32 -8.38
N ARG A 136 30.26 -12.09 -8.35
CA ARG A 136 31.72 -11.86 -8.54
C ARG A 136 32.61 -12.54 -7.49
N ASN A 137 32.17 -12.56 -6.23
CA ASN A 137 32.86 -13.20 -5.12
C ASN A 137 31.97 -13.24 -3.87
N ARG A 138 32.37 -14.04 -2.87
CA ARG A 138 31.61 -14.24 -1.63
C ARG A 138 31.62 -13.04 -0.66
N ASP A 139 32.54 -12.09 -0.81
CA ASP A 139 32.69 -10.94 0.08
C ASP A 139 32.07 -9.64 -0.49
N ASN A 140 31.37 -9.75 -1.62
CA ASN A 140 30.79 -8.60 -2.30
C ASN A 140 29.65 -7.97 -1.47
N ALA A 141 29.50 -6.64 -1.53
CA ALA A 141 28.44 -5.91 -0.85
C ALA A 141 27.03 -6.43 -1.21
N LYS A 142 26.82 -6.86 -2.46
CA LYS A 142 25.56 -7.46 -2.93
C LYS A 142 25.51 -8.97 -2.81
N ARG A 143 26.46 -9.62 -2.12
CA ARG A 143 26.44 -11.08 -1.97
C ARG A 143 25.12 -11.55 -1.36
N ASP A 144 24.72 -10.93 -0.26
CA ASP A 144 23.50 -11.27 0.47
C ASP A 144 22.20 -10.70 -0.17
N TRP A 145 22.28 -10.07 -1.34
CA TRP A 145 21.09 -9.65 -2.08
C TRP A 145 20.37 -10.82 -2.76
N TYR A 146 21.06 -11.95 -2.94
CA TYR A 146 20.53 -13.19 -3.50
C TYR A 146 20.76 -14.34 -2.53
N ILE A 147 20.04 -15.44 -2.75
CA ILE A 147 20.11 -16.60 -1.87
C ILE A 147 21.19 -17.55 -2.34
N TRP A 148 22.33 -17.53 -1.65
CA TRP A 148 23.49 -18.40 -1.88
C TRP A 148 23.65 -19.45 -0.78
N ARG A 149 24.00 -20.68 -1.14
CA ARG A 149 24.27 -21.77 -0.17
C ARG A 149 25.39 -22.69 -0.66
N ASP A 150 26.19 -23.18 0.29
CA ASP A 150 27.09 -24.30 0.00
C ASP A 150 26.27 -25.56 -0.30
N GLY A 151 26.79 -26.42 -1.17
CA GLY A 151 26.23 -27.75 -1.38
C GLY A 151 26.42 -28.66 -0.18
N ARG A 152 25.79 -29.84 -0.24
CA ARG A 152 26.08 -30.94 0.68
C ARG A 152 27.51 -31.45 0.46
N GLU A 153 28.06 -32.20 1.43
CA GLU A 153 29.44 -32.72 1.36
C GLU A 153 29.71 -33.57 0.10
N ASN A 154 28.68 -34.20 -0.46
CA ASN A 154 28.74 -35.00 -1.68
C ASN A 154 28.64 -34.18 -2.99
N GLY A 155 28.57 -32.85 -2.89
CA GLY A 155 28.39 -31.96 -4.04
C GLY A 155 26.95 -31.90 -4.56
N GLU A 156 25.97 -32.39 -3.82
CA GLU A 156 24.55 -32.19 -4.15
C GLU A 156 24.07 -30.78 -3.74
N PRO A 157 22.96 -30.29 -4.32
CA PRO A 157 22.29 -29.09 -3.85
C PRO A 157 22.01 -29.09 -2.34
N PRO A 158 21.86 -27.89 -1.73
CA PRO A 158 21.64 -27.76 -0.27
C PRO A 158 20.44 -28.57 0.24
N ASN A 159 19.36 -28.59 -0.54
CA ASN A 159 18.13 -29.32 -0.26
C ASN A 159 17.47 -29.84 -1.55
N ASN A 160 16.38 -30.59 -1.40
CA ASN A 160 15.62 -31.20 -2.48
C ASN A 160 14.60 -30.26 -3.17
N TRP A 161 14.74 -28.94 -3.03
CA TRP A 161 13.79 -27.99 -3.64
C TRP A 161 13.84 -28.08 -5.17
N VAL A 162 12.66 -27.99 -5.79
CA VAL A 162 12.44 -28.17 -7.22
C VAL A 162 11.97 -26.85 -7.80
N SER A 163 12.49 -26.49 -8.98
CA SER A 163 12.02 -25.33 -9.73
C SER A 163 10.61 -25.58 -10.28
N LEU A 164 9.76 -24.56 -10.30
CA LEU A 164 8.45 -24.59 -10.97
C LEU A 164 8.57 -24.84 -12.48
N PHE A 165 9.71 -24.53 -13.08
CA PHE A 165 10.01 -24.79 -14.50
C PHE A 165 10.75 -26.12 -14.73
N GLY A 166 10.95 -26.91 -13.66
CA GLY A 166 11.54 -28.23 -13.70
C GLY A 166 13.04 -28.24 -13.36
N GLY A 167 13.49 -29.38 -12.85
CA GLY A 167 14.85 -29.55 -12.35
C GLY A 167 15.03 -29.04 -10.92
N SER A 168 16.28 -29.00 -10.44
CA SER A 168 16.60 -28.45 -9.12
C SER A 168 16.30 -26.94 -9.09
N ALA A 169 15.87 -26.43 -7.94
CA ALA A 169 15.79 -24.98 -7.69
C ALA A 169 17.17 -24.33 -7.44
N TRP A 170 18.25 -25.11 -7.53
CA TRP A 170 19.60 -24.67 -7.24
C TRP A 170 20.50 -24.87 -8.45
N THR A 171 21.21 -23.80 -8.84
CA THR A 171 22.23 -23.86 -9.89
C THR A 171 23.60 -23.60 -9.30
N TRP A 172 24.56 -24.45 -9.64
CA TRP A 172 25.96 -24.32 -9.22
C TRP A 172 26.63 -23.15 -9.94
N ASP A 173 27.30 -22.30 -9.17
CA ASP A 173 28.17 -21.24 -9.66
C ASP A 173 29.63 -21.63 -9.45
N SER A 174 30.36 -21.86 -10.55
CA SER A 174 31.76 -22.28 -10.48
C SER A 174 32.72 -21.19 -10.00
N GLU A 175 32.35 -19.91 -10.12
CA GLU A 175 33.22 -18.80 -9.70
C GLU A 175 33.29 -18.68 -8.19
N THR A 176 32.15 -18.88 -7.51
CA THR A 176 32.07 -18.77 -6.05
C THR A 176 31.93 -20.11 -5.35
N GLU A 177 31.88 -21.22 -6.07
CA GLU A 177 31.72 -22.58 -5.56
C GLU A 177 30.51 -22.71 -4.61
N GLN A 178 29.40 -22.07 -4.97
CA GLN A 178 28.13 -22.12 -4.24
C GLN A 178 26.96 -22.32 -5.19
N TYR A 179 25.85 -22.81 -4.66
CA TYR A 179 24.57 -22.79 -5.33
C TYR A 179 23.86 -21.46 -5.10
N TYR A 180 23.20 -20.94 -6.13
CA TYR A 180 22.20 -19.89 -5.98
C TYR A 180 20.80 -20.46 -6.21
N LEU A 181 19.82 -19.92 -5.47
CA LEU A 181 18.43 -20.31 -5.60
C LEU A 181 17.78 -19.64 -6.83
N HIS A 182 16.96 -20.41 -7.53
CA HIS A 182 15.99 -19.94 -8.51
C HIS A 182 14.73 -20.82 -8.43
N LEU A 183 13.58 -20.21 -8.13
CA LEU A 183 12.30 -20.94 -8.10
C LEU A 183 11.72 -21.16 -9.49
N PHE A 184 12.18 -20.39 -10.47
CA PHE A 184 11.79 -20.48 -11.87
C PHE A 184 13.00 -20.91 -12.71
N SER A 185 13.30 -20.19 -13.79
CA SER A 185 14.46 -20.49 -14.64
C SER A 185 15.80 -20.25 -13.92
N PRO A 186 16.90 -20.97 -14.25
CA PRO A 186 18.25 -20.62 -13.79
C PRO A 186 18.67 -19.19 -14.13
N GLN A 187 18.05 -18.59 -15.16
CA GLN A 187 18.22 -17.17 -15.52
C GLN A 187 17.43 -16.22 -14.61
N GLN A 188 16.66 -16.70 -13.63
CA GLN A 188 15.85 -15.94 -12.68
C GLN A 188 16.31 -16.18 -11.23
N PRO A 189 17.52 -15.75 -10.83
CA PRO A 189 17.99 -15.87 -9.46
C PRO A 189 17.10 -15.11 -8.48
N ASP A 190 16.70 -15.79 -7.40
CA ASP A 190 15.80 -15.26 -6.39
C ASP A 190 16.49 -14.24 -5.47
N LEU A 191 15.81 -13.11 -5.26
CA LEU A 191 16.22 -12.08 -4.31
C LEU A 191 16.03 -12.57 -2.86
N ASN A 192 16.96 -12.15 -2.01
CA ASN A 192 16.88 -12.36 -0.56
C ASN A 192 16.14 -11.18 0.10
N TRP A 193 14.83 -11.28 0.23
CA TRP A 193 14.00 -10.24 0.86
C TRP A 193 14.21 -10.05 2.36
N ARG A 194 14.96 -10.92 3.04
CA ARG A 194 15.39 -10.67 4.43
C ARG A 194 16.51 -9.63 4.50
N ASN A 195 17.18 -9.34 3.38
CA ASN A 195 18.15 -8.27 3.31
C ASN A 195 17.42 -6.91 3.21
N PRO A 196 17.62 -5.97 4.16
CA PRO A 196 16.90 -4.70 4.17
C PRO A 196 17.27 -3.78 2.99
N GLU A 197 18.46 -3.94 2.39
CA GLU A 197 18.86 -3.15 1.21
C GLU A 197 18.08 -3.58 -0.03
N VAL A 198 17.81 -4.89 -0.19
CA VAL A 198 16.93 -5.41 -1.26
C VAL A 198 15.53 -4.82 -1.12
N ALA A 199 14.96 -4.85 0.09
CA ALA A 199 13.64 -4.29 0.34
C ALA A 199 13.60 -2.77 0.03
N ALA A 200 14.65 -2.02 0.40
CA ALA A 200 14.75 -0.61 0.09
C ALA A 200 14.86 -0.34 -1.42
N ALA A 201 15.74 -1.07 -2.13
CA ALA A 201 15.93 -0.92 -3.57
C ALA A 201 14.65 -1.24 -4.35
N MET A 202 13.93 -2.28 -3.97
CA MET A 202 12.67 -2.66 -4.60
C MET A 202 11.53 -1.65 -4.28
N HIS A 203 11.54 -1.02 -3.10
CA HIS A 203 10.65 0.12 -2.85
C HIS A 203 10.98 1.33 -3.72
N ASP A 204 12.27 1.57 -4.03
CA ASP A 204 12.67 2.65 -4.94
C ASP A 204 12.20 2.38 -6.38
N VAL A 205 12.17 1.12 -6.81
CA VAL A 205 11.54 0.72 -8.09
C VAL A 205 10.05 1.09 -8.12
N LEU A 206 9.30 0.77 -7.06
CA LEU A 206 7.89 1.17 -6.97
C LEU A 206 7.74 2.69 -7.06
N ARG A 207 8.55 3.45 -6.31
CA ARG A 207 8.52 4.92 -6.35
C ARG A 207 8.82 5.48 -7.72
N PHE A 208 9.80 4.93 -8.43
CA PHE A 208 10.16 5.37 -9.77
C PHE A 208 8.96 5.35 -10.73
N TRP A 209 8.18 4.27 -10.71
CA TRP A 209 6.99 4.14 -11.57
C TRP A 209 5.79 4.94 -11.05
N LEU A 210 5.61 5.03 -9.73
CA LEU A 210 4.57 5.87 -9.12
C LEU A 210 4.79 7.37 -9.37
N ASP A 211 6.03 7.84 -9.29
CA ASP A 211 6.41 9.24 -9.55
C ASP A 211 6.12 9.64 -11.02
N ARG A 212 6.04 8.66 -11.93
CA ARG A 212 5.60 8.85 -13.32
C ARG A 212 4.08 8.89 -13.50
N GLY A 213 3.32 8.43 -12.51
CA GLY A 213 1.85 8.43 -12.52
C GLY A 213 1.20 7.07 -12.82
N VAL A 214 1.93 5.96 -12.70
CA VAL A 214 1.33 4.62 -12.77
C VAL A 214 0.28 4.46 -11.67
N ASP A 215 -0.89 3.90 -12.00
CA ASP A 215 -2.04 3.85 -11.11
C ASP A 215 -2.03 2.64 -10.16
N GLY A 216 -1.15 1.66 -10.40
CA GLY A 216 -0.98 0.51 -9.53
C GLY A 216 -0.05 -0.55 -10.10
N PHE A 217 0.04 -1.68 -9.38
CA PHE A 217 0.88 -2.80 -9.79
C PHE A 217 0.19 -4.14 -9.58
N ARG A 218 0.40 -5.06 -10.52
CA ARG A 218 0.13 -6.48 -10.34
C ARG A 218 1.40 -7.13 -9.79
N MET A 219 1.33 -7.71 -8.59
CA MET A 219 2.49 -8.24 -7.88
C MET A 219 2.77 -9.68 -8.33
N ASP A 220 3.81 -9.90 -9.13
CA ASP A 220 4.19 -11.25 -9.54
C ASP A 220 4.78 -12.05 -8.38
N ALA A 221 4.45 -13.35 -8.34
CA ALA A 221 4.96 -14.32 -7.37
C ALA A 221 5.02 -13.80 -5.90
N VAL A 222 4.09 -12.92 -5.51
CA VAL A 222 4.14 -12.19 -4.23
C VAL A 222 4.18 -13.11 -3.01
N THR A 223 3.64 -14.32 -3.14
CA THR A 223 3.63 -15.32 -2.06
C THR A 223 4.98 -16.01 -1.89
N MET A 224 5.92 -15.86 -2.82
CA MET A 224 7.23 -16.52 -2.85
C MET A 224 8.41 -15.64 -2.42
N LEU A 225 8.16 -14.37 -2.05
CA LEU A 225 9.22 -13.41 -1.73
C LEU A 225 10.13 -13.87 -0.58
N ILE A 226 9.54 -14.50 0.44
CA ILE A 226 10.27 -15.06 1.58
C ILE A 226 10.27 -16.58 1.49
N LYS A 227 11.45 -17.15 1.69
CA LYS A 227 11.71 -18.59 1.73
C LYS A 227 11.91 -19.03 3.16
N HIS A 228 11.64 -20.28 3.49
CA HIS A 228 11.82 -20.79 4.86
C HIS A 228 13.26 -20.57 5.32
N ALA A 229 13.45 -20.01 6.52
CA ALA A 229 14.77 -19.55 7.00
C ALA A 229 15.81 -20.68 7.03
N GLU A 230 15.42 -21.83 7.57
CA GLU A 230 16.29 -23.02 7.68
C GLU A 230 16.41 -23.83 6.38
N MET A 231 15.63 -23.47 5.35
CA MET A 231 15.62 -24.15 4.05
C MET A 231 15.60 -25.70 4.10
N PRO A 232 14.72 -26.34 4.90
CA PRO A 232 14.71 -27.79 5.05
C PRO A 232 14.29 -28.49 3.77
N ASP A 233 14.61 -29.78 3.66
CA ASP A 233 14.06 -30.63 2.60
C ASP A 233 12.52 -30.61 2.62
N MET A 234 11.93 -30.45 1.45
CA MET A 234 10.50 -30.62 1.22
C MET A 234 10.10 -32.06 1.60
N PRO A 235 9.00 -32.24 2.34
CA PRO A 235 8.47 -33.57 2.60
C PRO A 235 8.08 -34.26 1.29
N PRO A 236 8.12 -35.60 1.24
CA PRO A 236 7.60 -36.33 0.09
C PRO A 236 6.14 -35.95 -0.13
N ALA A 237 5.80 -35.74 -1.40
CA ALA A 237 4.48 -35.33 -1.77
C ALA A 237 3.53 -36.54 -1.73
N GLU A 238 2.43 -36.44 -1.00
CA GLU A 238 1.38 -37.45 -0.92
C GLU A 238 0.10 -36.88 -1.56
N GLY A 239 -0.25 -37.34 -2.77
CA GLY A 239 -1.54 -36.99 -3.37
C GLY A 239 -1.61 -37.00 -4.90
N LEU A 240 -2.75 -36.53 -5.43
CA LEU A 240 -3.00 -36.37 -6.87
C LEU A 240 -2.07 -35.30 -7.49
N LEU A 241 -1.86 -35.36 -8.80
CA LEU A 241 -0.89 -34.58 -9.60
C LEU A 241 -0.87 -33.03 -9.41
N GLY A 242 -1.81 -32.42 -8.68
CA GLY A 242 -1.79 -31.00 -8.30
C GLY A 242 -1.52 -30.74 -6.81
N ALA A 243 -1.87 -31.68 -5.92
CA ALA A 243 -1.55 -31.61 -4.50
C ALA A 243 -0.05 -31.81 -4.25
N GLU A 244 0.61 -32.60 -5.11
CA GLU A 244 2.05 -32.81 -5.01
C GLU A 244 2.85 -31.53 -5.27
N LEU A 245 2.47 -30.75 -6.28
CA LEU A 245 3.10 -29.46 -6.59
C LEU A 245 2.93 -28.48 -5.43
N LEU A 246 1.72 -28.37 -4.86
CA LEU A 246 1.48 -27.49 -3.70
C LEU A 246 2.27 -27.92 -2.46
N GLN A 247 2.36 -29.23 -2.17
CA GLN A 247 3.15 -29.75 -1.05
C GLN A 247 4.66 -29.57 -1.25
N LYS A 248 5.15 -29.70 -2.48
CA LYS A 248 6.56 -29.47 -2.83
C LYS A 248 7.01 -28.01 -2.74
N HIS A 249 6.11 -27.06 -2.47
CA HIS A 249 6.45 -25.64 -2.40
C HIS A 249 6.05 -24.97 -1.07
N ILE A 250 5.72 -25.73 -0.02
CA ILE A 250 5.29 -25.17 1.28
C ILE A 250 6.36 -24.29 1.94
N TYR A 251 7.64 -24.59 1.72
CA TYR A 251 8.76 -23.82 2.29
C TYR A 251 9.21 -22.66 1.42
N VAL A 252 8.66 -22.52 0.21
CA VAL A 252 8.97 -21.41 -0.70
C VAL A 252 7.79 -20.47 -0.91
N HIS A 253 6.62 -20.80 -0.36
CA HIS A 253 5.43 -19.96 -0.35
C HIS A 253 4.99 -19.54 1.05
N ASN A 254 4.23 -18.45 1.12
CA ASN A 254 3.36 -18.06 2.23
C ASN A 254 4.07 -18.03 3.59
N GLN A 255 5.37 -17.72 3.60
CA GLN A 255 6.09 -17.54 4.85
C GLN A 255 5.52 -16.32 5.60
N PRO A 256 5.39 -16.37 6.94
CA PRO A 256 4.71 -15.31 7.69
C PRO A 256 5.24 -13.89 7.44
N GLU A 257 6.55 -13.76 7.22
CA GLU A 257 7.22 -12.48 6.98
C GLU A 257 6.79 -11.80 5.67
N VAL A 258 6.20 -12.53 4.71
CA VAL A 258 5.65 -11.95 3.47
C VAL A 258 4.61 -10.88 3.79
N HIS A 259 3.83 -11.05 4.86
CA HIS A 259 2.83 -10.05 5.25
C HIS A 259 3.47 -8.72 5.67
N ASP A 260 4.68 -8.74 6.25
CA ASP A 260 5.40 -7.53 6.60
C ASP A 260 5.91 -6.81 5.35
N LEU A 261 6.37 -7.55 4.33
CA LEU A 261 6.76 -7.00 3.04
C LEU A 261 5.57 -6.38 2.29
N ILE A 262 4.43 -7.07 2.25
CA ILE A 262 3.20 -6.55 1.63
C ILE A 262 2.76 -5.25 2.33
N ARG A 263 2.89 -5.17 3.66
CA ARG A 263 2.64 -3.92 4.39
C ARG A 263 3.66 -2.84 4.04
N GLY A 264 4.91 -3.19 3.73
CA GLY A 264 5.92 -2.29 3.19
C GLY A 264 5.52 -1.72 1.83
N PHE A 265 5.13 -2.58 0.87
CA PHE A 265 4.61 -2.15 -0.44
C PHE A 265 3.39 -1.25 -0.29
N ARG A 266 2.47 -1.63 0.59
CA ARG A 266 1.28 -0.82 0.88
C ARG A 266 1.65 0.57 1.38
N GLN A 267 2.70 0.73 2.18
CA GLN A 267 3.15 2.06 2.62
C GLN A 267 3.72 2.91 1.49
N VAL A 268 4.38 2.30 0.50
CA VAL A 268 4.87 3.02 -0.68
C VAL A 268 3.71 3.50 -1.54
N LEU A 269 2.69 2.64 -1.73
CA LEU A 269 1.47 2.96 -2.48
C LEU A 269 0.56 3.95 -1.72
N ASP A 270 0.49 3.83 -0.40
CA ASP A 270 -0.26 4.73 0.50
C ASP A 270 0.60 5.92 0.93
N MET A 271 1.01 6.78 0.00
CA MET A 271 1.50 8.12 0.33
C MET A 271 0.49 9.00 1.13
N LEU A 272 -0.57 8.41 1.69
CA LEU A 272 -1.47 8.95 2.71
C LEU A 272 -1.09 8.60 4.17
N ASN A 273 0.01 7.88 4.41
CA ASN A 273 0.46 7.52 5.77
C ASN A 273 1.24 8.66 6.47
N SER A 274 0.61 9.82 6.64
CA SER A 274 1.21 11.01 7.26
C SER A 274 0.47 11.41 8.54
N ARG A 275 1.19 11.90 9.56
CA ARG A 275 0.58 12.59 10.72
C ARG A 275 -0.40 13.69 10.26
N LEU A 276 -0.16 14.28 9.09
CA LEU A 276 -1.05 15.27 8.49
C LEU A 276 -2.41 14.68 8.11
N TYR A 277 -2.49 13.43 7.63
CA TYR A 277 -3.77 12.77 7.34
C TYR A 277 -4.62 12.63 8.61
N LEU A 278 -4.02 12.16 9.70
CA LEU A 278 -4.69 12.12 11.01
C LEU A 278 -5.15 13.51 11.45
N VAL A 279 -4.28 14.51 11.32
CA VAL A 279 -4.61 15.90 11.66
C VAL A 279 -5.79 16.41 10.83
N TYR A 280 -5.80 16.21 9.51
CA TYR A 280 -6.91 16.63 8.64
C TYR A 280 -8.21 15.88 8.93
N PHE A 281 -8.15 14.58 9.22
CA PHE A 281 -9.33 13.81 9.61
C PHE A 281 -9.93 14.29 10.93
N TYR A 282 -9.10 14.46 11.97
CA TYR A 282 -9.55 14.96 13.26
C TYR A 282 -10.02 16.42 13.18
N LEU A 283 -9.42 17.25 12.32
CA LEU A 283 -9.91 18.60 12.02
C LEU A 283 -11.30 18.55 11.37
N GLY A 284 -11.48 17.74 10.33
CA GLY A 284 -12.76 17.63 9.63
C GLY A 284 -13.91 17.23 10.55
N PHE A 285 -13.71 16.18 11.36
CA PHE A 285 -14.72 15.71 12.30
C PHE A 285 -14.90 16.64 13.51
N GLY A 286 -13.79 17.10 14.11
CA GLY A 286 -13.80 17.94 15.31
C GLY A 286 -14.39 19.32 15.06
N VAL A 287 -14.17 19.91 13.88
CA VAL A 287 -14.73 21.23 13.52
C VAL A 287 -16.25 21.18 13.43
N ALA A 288 -16.85 20.12 12.88
CA ALA A 288 -18.30 20.01 12.75
C ALA A 288 -19.00 20.02 14.13
N LEU A 289 -18.55 19.17 15.05
CA LEU A 289 -19.09 19.09 16.41
C LEU A 289 -18.82 20.39 17.19
N SER A 290 -17.59 20.92 17.10
CA SER A 290 -17.23 22.16 17.79
C SER A 290 -18.08 23.33 17.32
N THR A 291 -18.30 23.46 16.01
CA THR A 291 -19.13 24.52 15.43
C THR A 291 -20.57 24.42 15.92
N PHE A 292 -21.14 23.21 15.93
CA PHE A 292 -22.49 22.97 16.46
C PHE A 292 -22.62 23.39 17.93
N MET A 293 -21.65 23.00 18.77
CA MET A 293 -21.64 23.32 20.20
C MET A 293 -21.43 24.82 20.47
N TYR A 294 -20.49 25.46 19.76
CA TYR A 294 -20.30 26.91 19.84
C TYR A 294 -21.53 27.68 19.38
N HIS A 295 -22.18 27.26 18.29
CA HIS A 295 -23.40 27.88 17.79
C HIS A 295 -24.54 27.81 18.79
N GLY A 296 -24.75 26.63 19.40
CA GLY A 296 -25.74 26.46 20.46
C GLY A 296 -25.48 27.36 21.66
N PHE A 297 -24.22 27.47 22.09
CA PHE A 297 -23.84 28.32 23.21
C PHE A 297 -23.95 29.82 22.89
N ILE A 298 -23.45 30.27 21.74
CA ILE A 298 -23.54 31.68 21.31
C ILE A 298 -25.00 32.15 21.25
N LYS A 299 -25.92 31.30 20.77
CA LYS A 299 -27.37 31.61 20.77
C LYS A 299 -27.97 31.80 22.15
N SER A 300 -27.34 31.26 23.20
CA SER A 300 -27.79 31.42 24.58
C SER A 300 -27.30 32.72 25.24
N ILE A 301 -26.33 33.41 24.63
CA ILE A 301 -25.82 34.70 25.13
C ILE A 301 -26.89 35.78 24.89
N PRO A 302 -27.31 36.52 25.93
CA PRO A 302 -28.33 37.56 25.78
C PRO A 302 -27.90 38.70 24.86
N MET A 303 -28.74 39.07 23.90
CA MET A 303 -28.49 40.21 22.99
C MET A 303 -28.32 41.56 23.72
N ALA A 304 -28.86 41.68 24.92
CA ALA A 304 -28.74 42.90 25.74
C ALA A 304 -27.29 43.29 26.06
N LEU A 305 -26.35 42.33 26.07
CA LEU A 305 -24.92 42.58 26.28
C LEU A 305 -24.26 43.27 25.08
N ASP A 306 -24.70 42.95 23.87
CA ASP A 306 -24.21 43.59 22.64
C ASP A 306 -24.81 45.00 22.50
N GLU A 307 -26.09 45.16 22.84
CA GLU A 307 -26.79 46.45 22.83
C GLU A 307 -26.20 47.43 23.83
N SER A 308 -25.91 47.00 25.06
CA SER A 308 -25.29 47.86 26.09
C SER A 308 -23.88 48.31 25.69
N ALA A 309 -23.04 47.39 25.20
CA ALA A 309 -21.69 47.72 24.76
C ALA A 309 -21.68 48.63 23.53
N THR A 310 -22.67 48.50 22.63
CA THR A 310 -22.83 49.39 21.48
C THR A 310 -23.24 50.80 21.90
N ILE A 311 -24.12 50.92 22.91
CA ILE A 311 -24.51 52.22 23.50
C ILE A 311 -23.31 52.92 24.14
N GLU A 312 -22.37 52.16 24.71
CA GLU A 312 -21.10 52.66 25.26
C GLU A 312 -20.03 52.98 24.19
N GLY A 313 -20.34 52.80 22.90
CA GLY A 313 -19.46 53.13 21.78
C GLY A 313 -18.45 52.05 21.38
N ALA A 314 -18.61 50.81 21.88
CA ALA A 314 -17.74 49.71 21.49
C ALA A 314 -18.03 49.24 20.05
N ASN A 315 -16.98 48.95 19.29
CA ASN A 315 -17.11 48.36 17.96
C ASN A 315 -17.31 46.83 18.04
N LYS A 316 -17.84 46.22 16.97
CA LYS A 316 -18.15 44.78 16.91
C LYS A 316 -16.96 43.88 17.25
N PHE A 317 -15.75 44.28 16.88
CA PHE A 317 -14.54 43.51 17.20
C PHE A 317 -14.17 43.59 18.68
N GLN A 318 -14.36 44.76 19.32
CA GLN A 318 -14.17 44.95 20.76
C GLN A 318 -15.17 44.13 21.56
N ILE A 319 -16.44 44.13 21.15
CA ILE A 319 -17.51 43.30 21.75
C ILE A 319 -17.14 41.82 21.64
N TYR A 320 -16.79 41.35 20.45
CA TYR A 320 -16.36 39.97 20.25
C TYR A 320 -15.17 39.59 21.13
N ARG A 321 -14.11 40.41 21.15
CA ARG A 321 -12.86 40.09 21.86
C ARG A 321 -12.97 40.18 23.39
N HIS A 322 -13.73 41.15 23.92
CA HIS A 322 -13.74 41.45 25.36
C HIS A 322 -14.98 40.94 26.08
N ILE A 323 -16.07 40.66 25.38
CA ILE A 323 -17.33 40.18 25.97
C ILE A 323 -17.58 38.74 25.54
N ILE A 324 -17.71 38.49 24.23
CA ILE A 324 -18.07 37.16 23.72
C ILE A 324 -16.96 36.14 23.97
N LEU A 325 -15.72 36.42 23.56
CA LEU A 325 -14.61 35.47 23.63
C LEU A 325 -14.31 34.99 25.07
N PRO A 326 -14.32 35.84 26.12
CA PRO A 326 -14.20 35.38 27.50
C PRO A 326 -15.38 34.54 27.97
N MET A 327 -16.61 34.87 27.56
CA MET A 327 -17.81 34.08 27.88
C MET A 327 -17.81 32.71 27.20
N LEU A 328 -17.07 32.54 26.10
CA LEU A 328 -16.91 31.24 25.44
C LEU A 328 -15.98 30.28 26.20
N LYS A 329 -15.26 30.71 27.24
CA LYS A 329 -14.31 29.85 27.97
C LYS A 329 -14.92 28.54 28.48
N PRO A 330 -16.12 28.50 29.11
CA PRO A 330 -16.72 27.25 29.60
C PRO A 330 -17.08 26.26 28.49
N ILE A 331 -17.63 26.75 27.38
CA ILE A 331 -17.96 25.90 26.22
C ILE A 331 -16.68 25.43 25.51
N THR A 332 -15.68 26.29 25.41
CA THR A 332 -14.34 25.95 24.88
C THR A 332 -13.72 24.83 25.70
N ALA A 333 -13.75 24.93 27.04
CA ALA A 333 -13.23 23.89 27.94
C ALA A 333 -13.94 22.55 27.71
N THR A 334 -15.26 22.57 27.57
CA THR A 334 -16.07 21.37 27.28
C THR A 334 -15.67 20.74 25.95
N ILE A 335 -15.57 21.54 24.89
CA ILE A 335 -15.18 21.09 23.54
C ILE A 335 -13.76 20.51 23.54
N VAL A 336 -12.82 21.15 24.23
CA VAL A 336 -11.43 20.68 24.35
C VAL A 336 -11.38 19.32 25.05
N ILE A 337 -12.13 19.14 26.14
CA ILE A 337 -12.20 17.85 26.84
C ILE A 337 -12.80 16.77 25.95
N LEU A 338 -13.96 17.03 25.33
CA LEU A 338 -14.66 16.05 24.48
C LEU A 338 -13.80 15.61 23.28
N ASN A 339 -13.21 16.56 22.54
CA ASN A 339 -12.36 16.22 21.41
C ASN A 339 -11.07 15.53 21.84
N SER A 340 -10.43 15.98 22.93
CA SER A 340 -9.19 15.36 23.40
C SER A 340 -9.43 13.94 23.89
N LEU A 341 -10.56 13.66 24.56
CA LEU A 341 -10.94 12.30 24.96
C LEU A 341 -11.08 11.37 23.76
N TRP A 342 -11.71 11.84 22.69
CA TRP A 342 -11.92 11.03 21.49
C TRP A 342 -10.62 10.82 20.71
N ILE A 343 -9.88 11.90 20.43
CA ILE A 343 -8.60 11.85 19.71
C ILE A 343 -7.56 11.01 20.46
N TRP A 344 -7.51 11.14 21.79
CA TRP A 344 -6.54 10.39 22.60
C TRP A 344 -6.84 8.90 22.65
N ASN A 345 -8.12 8.50 22.65
CA ASN A 345 -8.53 7.10 22.73
C ASN A 345 -8.75 6.44 21.36
N ASP A 346 -8.55 7.17 20.26
CA ASP A 346 -8.76 6.62 18.93
C ASP A 346 -7.72 5.53 18.62
N PHE A 347 -8.24 4.33 18.42
CA PHE A 347 -7.47 3.12 18.17
C PHE A 347 -7.46 2.75 16.68
N LEU A 348 -8.61 2.88 16.02
CA LEU A 348 -8.82 2.35 14.67
C LEU A 348 -8.08 3.19 13.62
N LEU A 349 -8.26 4.51 13.63
CA LEU A 349 -7.65 5.37 12.62
C LEU A 349 -6.15 5.52 12.87
N SER A 350 -5.73 5.62 14.14
CA SER A 350 -4.32 5.60 14.53
C SER A 350 -3.61 4.30 14.13
N SER A 351 -4.27 3.14 14.28
CA SER A 351 -3.73 1.86 13.79
C SER A 351 -3.56 1.91 12.27
N LEU A 352 -4.59 2.36 11.54
CA LEU A 352 -4.60 2.43 10.08
C LEU A 352 -3.63 3.46 9.47
N ALA A 353 -3.24 4.51 10.22
CA ALA A 353 -2.47 5.64 9.70
C ALA A 353 -1.08 5.86 10.34
N LEU A 354 -0.64 5.02 11.29
CA LEU A 354 0.67 5.15 11.95
C LEU A 354 1.34 3.79 12.18
N PHE A 355 1.88 3.20 11.11
CA PHE A 355 2.31 1.80 11.17
C PHE A 355 3.78 1.53 11.56
N GLN A 356 4.71 2.50 11.52
CA GLN A 356 6.14 2.12 11.62
C GLN A 356 7.05 2.79 12.67
N LYS A 357 6.80 4.01 13.16
CA LYS A 357 7.82 4.67 14.05
C LYS A 357 7.26 5.44 15.25
N SER A 358 5.95 5.66 15.29
CA SER A 358 5.29 6.34 16.39
C SER A 358 3.92 5.73 16.56
N ARG A 359 3.76 4.89 17.58
CA ARG A 359 2.43 4.39 17.97
C ARG A 359 1.85 5.36 18.99
N THR A 360 0.54 5.55 18.97
CA THR A 360 -0.14 6.21 20.07
C THR A 360 0.00 5.34 21.33
N LEU A 361 0.07 5.98 22.50
CA LEU A 361 0.24 5.25 23.76
C LEU A 361 -0.84 4.16 23.98
N PRO A 362 -2.13 4.38 23.64
CA PRO A 362 -3.15 3.31 23.70
C PRO A 362 -2.94 2.17 22.70
N LEU A 363 -2.41 2.44 21.51
CA LEU A 363 -2.08 1.38 20.54
C LEU A 363 -0.89 0.55 21.03
N SER A 364 0.10 1.19 21.66
CA SER A 364 1.28 0.50 22.19
C SER A 364 0.94 -0.49 23.31
N THR A 365 -0.05 -0.16 24.17
CA THR A 365 -0.50 -1.05 25.25
C THR A 365 -1.07 -2.37 24.75
N PHE A 366 -1.63 -2.39 23.54
CA PHE A 366 -2.19 -3.61 22.95
C PHE A 366 -1.11 -4.61 22.53
N SER A 367 0.12 -4.15 22.27
CA SER A 367 1.23 -5.04 21.89
C SER A 367 1.70 -5.98 23.01
N PHE A 368 1.30 -5.72 24.27
CA PHE A 368 1.58 -6.60 25.41
C PHE A 368 0.57 -7.76 25.56
N PHE A 369 -0.51 -7.76 24.76
CA PHE A 369 -1.48 -8.85 24.68
C PHE A 369 -1.15 -9.75 23.48
N GLY A 370 -0.27 -10.74 23.69
CA GLY A 370 0.16 -11.67 22.66
C GLY A 370 -0.75 -12.90 22.51
N ARG A 371 -0.62 -13.61 21.38
CA ARG A 371 -1.41 -14.83 21.07
C ARG A 371 -0.99 -16.06 21.90
N PHE A 372 0.22 -16.03 22.48
CA PHE A 372 0.82 -17.15 23.23
C PHE A 372 1.23 -16.79 24.67
N THR A 373 1.52 -15.51 24.95
CA THR A 373 1.86 -15.00 26.29
C THR A 373 1.37 -13.56 26.44
N THR A 374 0.79 -13.23 27.60
CA THR A 374 0.35 -11.86 27.95
C THR A 374 1.16 -11.37 29.14
N ASP A 375 1.85 -10.24 29.00
CA ASP A 375 2.51 -9.58 30.12
C ASP A 375 1.55 -8.59 30.78
N PHE A 376 0.81 -9.08 31.77
CA PHE A 376 -0.16 -8.27 32.50
C PHE A 376 0.50 -7.10 33.27
N GLY A 377 1.76 -7.23 33.69
CA GLY A 377 2.46 -6.19 34.43
C GLY A 377 2.72 -4.96 33.57
N LEU A 378 3.32 -5.17 32.39
CA LEU A 378 3.58 -4.10 31.43
C LEU A 378 2.30 -3.56 30.81
N ALA A 379 1.32 -4.43 30.53
CA ALA A 379 0.01 -4.02 30.01
C ALA A 379 -0.71 -3.07 30.97
N MET A 380 -0.79 -3.40 32.26
CA MET A 380 -1.44 -2.56 33.27
C MET A 380 -0.67 -1.25 33.51
N ALA A 381 0.66 -1.29 33.53
CA ALA A 381 1.48 -0.08 33.64
C ALA A 381 1.24 0.89 32.47
N GLY A 382 1.18 0.38 31.25
CA GLY A 382 0.89 1.19 30.07
C GLY A 382 -0.53 1.76 30.07
N LEU A 383 -1.53 1.01 30.57
CA LEU A 383 -2.91 1.50 30.73
C LEU A 383 -2.99 2.65 31.75
N VAL A 384 -2.27 2.56 32.87
CA VAL A 384 -2.22 3.67 33.84
C VAL A 384 -1.57 4.91 33.20
N LEU A 385 -0.47 4.73 32.48
CA LEU A 385 0.21 5.82 31.78
C LEU A 385 -0.67 6.46 30.69
N SER A 386 -1.52 5.68 30.01
CA SER A 386 -2.42 6.21 28.99
C SER A 386 -3.56 7.06 29.57
N MET A 387 -3.95 6.84 30.83
CA MET A 387 -5.01 7.62 31.50
C MET A 387 -4.53 8.96 32.05
N LEU A 388 -3.24 9.09 32.41
CA LEU A 388 -2.72 10.29 33.09
C LEU A 388 -2.94 11.61 32.34
N PRO A 389 -2.68 11.72 31.02
CA PRO A 389 -2.83 12.98 30.30
C PRO A 389 -4.28 13.46 30.23
N ILE A 390 -5.23 12.53 30.10
CA ILE A 390 -6.67 12.83 30.14
C ILE A 390 -7.07 13.36 31.52
N ILE A 391 -6.61 12.71 32.60
CA ILE A 391 -6.92 13.13 33.97
C ILE A 391 -6.37 14.52 34.25
N ILE A 392 -5.12 14.79 33.84
CA ILE A 392 -4.50 16.12 33.99
C ILE A 392 -5.30 17.18 33.24
N LEU A 393 -5.69 16.90 31.99
CA LEU A 393 -6.49 17.81 31.18
C LEU A 393 -7.84 18.11 31.82
N TYR A 394 -8.53 17.08 32.31
CA TYR A 394 -9.81 17.23 33.00
C TYR A 394 -9.66 18.08 34.27
N LEU A 395 -8.68 17.78 35.13
CA LEU A 395 -8.45 18.52 36.37
C LEU A 395 -8.07 19.99 36.13
N ALA A 396 -7.37 20.30 35.03
CA ALA A 396 -7.02 21.66 34.63
C ALA A 396 -8.23 22.48 34.16
N LEU A 397 -9.18 21.84 33.46
CA LEU A 397 -10.31 22.51 32.82
C LEU A 397 -11.64 22.40 33.60
N GLN A 398 -11.76 21.51 34.58
CA GLN A 398 -12.98 21.29 35.37
C GLN A 398 -13.53 22.58 36.01
N ARG A 399 -12.66 23.50 36.46
CA ARG A 399 -13.08 24.75 37.10
C ARG A 399 -13.86 25.66 36.14
N GLN A 400 -13.52 25.61 34.84
CA GLN A 400 -14.19 26.40 33.81
C GLN A 400 -15.55 25.82 33.44
N ILE A 401 -15.72 24.50 33.53
CA ILE A 401 -17.04 23.85 33.37
C ILE A 401 -17.95 24.25 34.52
N ILE A 402 -17.46 24.19 35.75
CA ILE A 402 -18.24 24.52 36.96
C ILE A 402 -18.67 25.99 36.94
N SER A 403 -17.77 26.91 36.54
CA SER A 403 -18.13 28.33 36.43
C SER A 403 -19.22 28.57 35.38
N GLY A 404 -19.18 27.88 34.24
CA GLY A 404 -20.21 28.02 33.20
C GLY A 404 -21.60 27.50 33.61
N ILE A 405 -21.65 26.41 34.38
CA ILE A 405 -22.91 25.90 34.93
C ILE A 405 -23.47 26.86 35.99
N SER A 406 -22.58 27.44 36.80
CA SER A 406 -22.97 28.37 37.87
C SER A 406 -23.50 29.69 37.32
N GLU A 407 -22.92 30.23 36.24
CA GLU A 407 -23.38 31.45 35.58
C GLU A 407 -24.67 31.24 34.79
N GLY A 408 -24.90 30.05 34.21
CA GLY A 408 -26.15 29.72 33.51
C GLY A 408 -27.34 29.38 34.43
N ALA A 409 -27.07 28.99 35.69
CA ALA A 409 -28.08 28.66 36.69
C ALA A 409 -28.58 29.88 37.48
N VAL A 410 -27.89 31.02 37.41
CA VAL A 410 -28.37 32.30 37.92
C VAL A 410 -29.10 33.01 36.77
N LYS A 411 -30.33 32.55 36.52
CA LYS A 411 -31.33 33.29 35.73
C LYS A 411 -32.36 33.90 36.67
#